data_AF-A0AAV5VNQ6-F1
#
_entry.id   AF-A0AAV5VNQ6-F1
#
_cell.length_a   1.000
_cell.length_b   1.000
_cell.length_c   1.000
_cell.angle_alpha   90.00
_cell.angle_beta   90.00
_cell.angle_gamma   90.00
#
_symmetry.space_group_name_H-M   'P 1'
#
loop_
_entity.id
_entity.type
_entity.pdbx_description
1 polymer ?
#
loop_
_entity_poly.entity_id
_entity_poly.type
_entity_poly.pdbx_seq_one_letter_code
_entity_poly.pdbx_strand_id
1 'polypeptide(L)'
;AAPEAPVAAAPAPAERLDTPSNQEMSASCPICMEPFRNTSNGLRVARVLSCGHLVCTECAGEFLRDKMRHRLTADLSRHPCVTCRRRVYWTGLPECKTVGYLYGQLALTNAAAQPSAAQEVPKIRSETRKRVREDMDSVVSSTEEMSKKIRKLIKRTNEVHEIALDESSTATSQAMMDKVESKEQGEWLASKAEEKSWRVKVLEEQFKEHCRKMNEILDEMAENSLAIPRILPNV
;
A
#
# COMPACT_ATOMS: atom_id res chain seq x y z
N ALA A 1 -2.79 -44.95 -35.21
CA ALA A 1 -3.69 -45.13 -34.05
C ALA A 1 -2.90 -45.88 -32.98
N ALA A 2 -2.39 -45.16 -31.98
CA ALA A 2 -1.71 -45.74 -30.83
C ALA A 2 -2.72 -45.88 -29.68
N PRO A 3 -2.67 -46.96 -28.87
CA PRO A 3 -3.64 -47.17 -27.80
C PRO A 3 -3.31 -46.30 -26.58
N GLU A 4 -4.30 -45.56 -26.10
CA GLU A 4 -4.24 -44.76 -24.88
C GLU A 4 -4.25 -45.66 -23.64
N ALA A 5 -3.32 -45.40 -22.71
CA ALA A 5 -3.22 -46.10 -21.43
C ALA A 5 -4.24 -45.55 -20.41
N PRO A 6 -4.77 -46.39 -19.50
CA PRO A 6 -5.80 -45.98 -18.55
C PRO A 6 -5.22 -45.13 -17.41
N VAL A 7 -5.79 -43.95 -17.22
CA VAL A 7 -5.47 -43.02 -16.13
C VAL A 7 -6.01 -43.58 -14.81
N ALA A 8 -5.10 -43.89 -13.88
CA ALA A 8 -5.43 -44.35 -12.54
C ALA A 8 -6.16 -43.25 -11.76
N ALA A 9 -7.34 -43.57 -11.24
CA ALA A 9 -8.16 -42.69 -10.41
C ALA A 9 -7.44 -42.37 -9.10
N ALA A 10 -7.30 -41.08 -8.79
CA ALA A 10 -6.81 -40.58 -7.52
C ALA A 10 -7.74 -41.01 -6.37
N PRO A 11 -7.22 -41.40 -5.20
CA PRO A 11 -8.05 -41.70 -4.03
C PRO A 11 -8.73 -40.42 -3.53
N ALA A 12 -10.03 -40.52 -3.25
CA ALA A 12 -10.84 -39.45 -2.72
C ALA A 12 -10.23 -38.87 -1.42
N PRO A 13 -10.34 -37.54 -1.20
CA PRO A 13 -9.88 -36.92 0.04
C PRO A 13 -10.70 -37.48 1.20
N ALA A 14 -10.00 -38.03 2.19
CA ALA A 14 -10.57 -38.52 3.43
C ALA A 14 -11.56 -37.48 4.00
N GLU A 15 -12.82 -37.89 4.14
CA GLU A 15 -13.84 -37.12 4.83
C GLU A 15 -13.31 -36.72 6.20
N ARG A 16 -13.33 -35.41 6.48
CA ARG A 16 -13.08 -34.88 7.81
C ARG A 16 -14.15 -35.46 8.73
N LEU A 17 -13.71 -36.24 9.71
CA LEU A 17 -14.53 -36.72 10.83
C LEU A 17 -15.15 -35.51 11.56
N ASP A 18 -16.37 -35.14 11.18
CA ASP A 18 -17.21 -34.14 11.86
C ASP A 18 -18.07 -34.75 12.99
N THR A 19 -17.62 -35.85 13.60
CA THR A 19 -18.29 -36.45 14.76
C THR A 19 -17.36 -36.42 15.97
N PRO A 20 -17.55 -35.50 16.93
CA PRO A 20 -16.81 -35.52 18.18
C PRO A 20 -17.23 -36.75 18.99
N SER A 21 -16.26 -37.62 19.28
CA SER A 21 -16.41 -38.74 20.21
C SER A 21 -16.75 -38.20 21.60
N ASN A 22 -17.69 -38.84 22.31
CA ASN A 22 -18.18 -38.50 23.66
C ASN A 22 -17.12 -38.55 24.80
N GLN A 23 -15.84 -38.49 24.48
CA GLN A 23 -14.71 -38.30 25.39
C GLN A 23 -14.09 -36.89 25.28
N GLU A 24 -14.86 -35.89 24.86
CA GLU A 24 -14.52 -34.48 25.11
C GLU A 24 -14.56 -34.22 26.63
N MET A 25 -13.45 -34.54 27.32
CA MET A 25 -13.22 -34.15 28.72
C MET A 25 -13.42 -32.64 28.81
N SER A 26 -14.50 -32.25 29.46
CA SER A 26 -15.10 -30.91 29.46
C SER A 26 -14.22 -29.89 30.20
N ALA A 27 -13.11 -29.50 29.59
CA ALA A 27 -12.36 -28.34 30.03
C ALA A 27 -13.33 -27.14 30.05
N SER A 28 -13.49 -26.55 31.23
CA SER A 28 -14.41 -25.46 31.49
C SER A 28 -13.63 -24.21 31.85
N CYS A 29 -14.16 -23.04 31.50
CA CYS A 29 -13.50 -21.78 31.80
C CYS A 29 -13.49 -21.55 33.33
N PRO A 30 -12.35 -21.22 33.95
CA PRO A 30 -12.27 -21.01 35.40
C PRO A 30 -12.97 -19.73 35.89
N ILE A 31 -13.53 -18.93 34.97
CA ILE A 31 -14.21 -17.66 35.30
C ILE A 31 -15.72 -17.86 35.27
N CYS A 32 -16.26 -18.32 34.15
CA CYS A 32 -17.70 -18.55 33.96
C CYS A 32 -18.15 -19.99 34.20
N MET A 33 -17.22 -20.92 34.43
CA MET A 33 -17.46 -22.34 34.69
C MET A 33 -18.19 -23.10 33.58
N GLU A 34 -18.41 -22.47 32.43
CA GLU A 34 -19.01 -23.14 31.26
C GLU A 34 -17.96 -23.89 30.43
N PRO A 35 -18.36 -24.98 29.75
CA PRO A 35 -17.49 -25.75 28.88
C PRO A 35 -17.02 -24.93 27.69
N PHE A 36 -15.77 -25.14 27.27
CA PHE A 36 -15.25 -24.54 26.05
C PHE A 36 -15.95 -25.13 24.82
N ARG A 37 -16.19 -24.29 23.80
CA ARG A 37 -16.75 -24.72 22.52
C ARG A 37 -15.66 -24.79 21.46
N ASN A 38 -15.64 -25.88 20.70
CA ASN A 38 -14.74 -26.12 19.57
C ASN A 38 -15.22 -25.42 18.27
N THR A 39 -15.84 -24.24 18.36
CA THR A 39 -16.30 -23.49 17.18
C THR A 39 -15.43 -22.27 16.94
N SER A 40 -14.88 -22.07 15.74
CA SER A 40 -13.96 -20.96 15.44
C SER A 40 -14.55 -19.57 15.71
N ASN A 41 -15.88 -19.42 15.67
CA ASN A 41 -16.56 -18.13 15.78
C ASN A 41 -17.38 -17.97 17.07
N GLY A 42 -17.05 -18.70 18.14
CA GLY A 42 -17.80 -18.68 19.41
C GLY A 42 -17.24 -17.75 20.50
N LEU A 43 -18.13 -17.17 21.32
CA LEU A 43 -17.77 -16.45 22.55
C LEU A 43 -17.07 -17.37 23.59
N ARG A 44 -17.35 -18.68 23.52
CA ARG A 44 -16.85 -19.71 24.43
C ARG A 44 -15.63 -20.48 23.91
N VAL A 45 -14.89 -19.91 22.95
CA VAL A 45 -13.62 -20.46 22.47
C VAL A 45 -12.54 -20.32 23.55
N ALA A 46 -11.77 -21.38 23.76
CA ALA A 46 -10.64 -21.37 24.69
C ALA A 46 -9.49 -20.50 24.17
N ARG A 47 -8.97 -19.63 25.03
CA ARG A 47 -7.77 -18.82 24.83
C ARG A 47 -6.68 -19.27 25.80
N VAL A 48 -5.49 -19.48 25.26
CA VAL A 48 -4.30 -19.80 26.06
C VAL A 48 -3.65 -18.50 26.52
N LEU A 49 -3.60 -18.29 27.83
CA LEU A 49 -2.81 -17.22 28.43
C LEU A 49 -1.32 -17.55 28.30
N SER A 50 -0.45 -16.55 28.31
CA SER A 50 1.03 -16.76 28.25
C SER A 50 1.62 -17.68 29.33
N CYS A 51 0.87 -17.99 30.41
CA CYS A 51 1.25 -18.99 31.41
C CYS A 51 0.81 -20.44 31.10
N GLY A 52 0.10 -20.67 30.00
CA GLY A 52 -0.44 -21.98 29.60
C GLY A 52 -1.87 -22.27 30.08
N HIS A 53 -2.47 -21.44 30.95
CA HIS A 53 -3.86 -21.65 31.41
C HIS A 53 -4.89 -21.17 30.39
N LEU A 54 -6.07 -21.80 30.42
CA LEU A 54 -7.17 -21.55 29.48
C LEU A 54 -8.26 -20.67 30.09
N VAL A 55 -8.76 -19.70 29.34
CA VAL A 55 -9.95 -18.89 29.64
C VAL A 55 -10.79 -18.71 28.39
N CYS A 56 -12.11 -18.45 28.47
CA CYS A 56 -12.88 -18.24 27.25
C CYS A 56 -12.67 -16.83 26.68
N THR A 57 -12.88 -16.67 25.38
CA THR A 57 -12.77 -15.39 24.68
C THR A 57 -13.63 -14.30 25.33
N GLU A 58 -14.86 -14.64 25.74
CA GLU A 58 -15.79 -13.74 26.40
C GLU A 58 -15.24 -13.20 27.73
N CYS A 59 -14.86 -14.09 28.66
CA CYS A 59 -14.34 -13.68 29.96
C CYS A 59 -13.00 -12.95 29.85
N ALA A 60 -12.15 -13.32 28.89
CA ALA A 60 -10.92 -12.57 28.62
C ALA A 60 -11.24 -11.13 28.13
N GLY A 61 -12.24 -10.99 27.26
CA GLY A 61 -12.70 -9.69 26.78
C GLY A 61 -13.32 -8.83 27.86
N GLU A 62 -14.16 -9.39 28.73
CA GLU A 62 -14.74 -8.70 29.88
C GLU A 62 -13.68 -8.20 30.85
N PHE A 63 -12.73 -9.06 31.20
CA PHE A 63 -11.63 -8.70 32.08
C PHE A 63 -10.82 -7.51 31.53
N LEU A 64 -10.50 -7.53 30.23
CA LEU A 64 -9.78 -6.42 29.59
C LEU A 64 -10.60 -5.14 29.54
N ARG A 65 -11.91 -5.22 29.24
CA ARG A 65 -12.81 -4.06 29.25
C ARG A 65 -12.94 -3.43 30.63
N ASP A 66 -13.04 -4.25 31.67
CA ASP A 66 -13.10 -3.80 33.06
C ASP A 66 -11.82 -3.05 33.46
N LYS A 67 -10.65 -3.58 33.11
CA LYS A 67 -9.36 -2.91 33.35
C LYS A 67 -9.20 -1.60 32.59
N MET A 68 -9.74 -1.50 31.37
CA MET A 68 -9.74 -0.23 30.63
C MET A 68 -10.64 0.84 31.28
N ARG A 69 -11.80 0.45 31.83
CA ARG A 69 -12.73 1.37 32.50
C ARG A 69 -12.13 1.98 33.77
N HIS A 70 -11.30 1.22 34.48
CA HIS A 70 -10.66 1.66 35.73
C HIS A 70 -9.36 2.47 35.56
N ARG A 71 -9.05 3.01 34.36
CA ARG A 71 -7.93 3.95 34.05
C ARG A 71 -6.59 3.63 34.75
N LEU A 72 -6.18 2.36 34.79
CA LEU A 72 -4.83 1.98 35.18
C LEU A 72 -3.89 2.13 33.95
N THR A 73 -3.52 3.38 33.64
CA THR A 73 -2.81 3.80 32.42
C THR A 73 -1.28 3.67 32.47
N ALA A 74 -0.72 2.52 32.86
CA ALA A 74 0.74 2.39 32.76
C ALA A 74 1.26 1.02 32.29
N ASP A 75 0.49 -0.06 32.43
CA ASP A 75 0.99 -1.37 32.03
C ASP A 75 -0.16 -2.30 31.58
N LEU A 76 -0.81 -1.92 30.47
CA LEU A 76 -1.91 -2.67 29.82
C LEU A 76 -1.49 -4.05 29.30
N SER A 77 -0.22 -4.42 29.49
CA SER A 77 0.37 -5.57 28.85
C SER A 77 0.20 -6.84 29.69
N ARG A 78 0.24 -6.76 31.04
CA ARG A 78 0.24 -7.94 31.90
C ARG A 78 -0.65 -7.81 33.13
N HIS A 79 -1.57 -8.75 33.29
CA HIS A 79 -2.46 -8.85 34.44
C HIS A 79 -2.36 -10.24 35.10
N PRO A 80 -2.69 -10.39 36.39
CA PRO A 80 -2.58 -11.69 37.07
C PRO A 80 -3.51 -12.72 36.43
N CYS A 81 -3.00 -13.93 36.22
CA CYS A 81 -3.79 -15.09 35.80
C CYS A 81 -4.74 -15.51 36.93
N VAL A 82 -6.01 -15.78 36.63
CA VAL A 82 -7.00 -16.25 37.62
C VAL A 82 -6.63 -17.59 38.26
N THR A 83 -5.91 -18.45 37.53
CA THR A 83 -5.53 -19.79 38.01
C THR A 83 -4.22 -19.79 38.80
N CYS A 84 -3.16 -19.18 38.25
CA CYS A 84 -1.82 -19.27 38.86
C CYS A 84 -1.27 -17.95 39.41
N ARG A 85 -2.03 -16.86 39.32
CA ARG A 85 -1.68 -15.50 39.79
C ARG A 85 -0.41 -14.87 39.17
N ARG A 86 0.30 -15.57 38.28
CA ARG A 86 1.42 -15.00 37.51
C ARG A 86 0.93 -13.86 36.61
N ARG A 87 1.76 -12.84 36.40
CA ARG A 87 1.49 -11.75 35.45
C ARG A 87 1.56 -12.28 34.02
N VAL A 88 0.45 -12.18 33.28
CA VAL A 88 0.31 -12.74 31.94
C VAL A 88 -0.35 -11.75 30.97
N TYR A 89 -0.05 -11.92 29.69
CA TYR A 89 -0.81 -11.29 28.62
C TYR A 89 -2.18 -11.95 28.48
N TRP A 90 -3.24 -11.17 28.70
CA TRP A 90 -4.64 -11.60 28.58
C TRP A 90 -5.17 -11.47 27.14
N THR A 91 -4.46 -10.75 26.28
CA THR A 91 -4.76 -10.66 24.86
C THR A 91 -4.62 -12.01 24.15
N GLY A 92 -3.79 -12.92 24.69
CA GLY A 92 -3.63 -14.30 24.23
C GLY A 92 -3.23 -14.42 22.75
N LEU A 93 -2.96 -15.62 22.28
CA LEU A 93 -2.98 -15.89 20.84
C LEU A 93 -4.44 -16.20 20.47
N PRO A 94 -5.07 -15.45 19.55
CA PRO A 94 -6.36 -15.83 19.01
C PRO A 94 -6.16 -17.15 18.27
N GLU A 95 -6.99 -18.13 18.60
CA GLU A 95 -7.08 -19.40 17.88
C GLU A 95 -5.77 -20.20 17.88
N CYS A 96 -5.53 -20.88 19.00
CA CYS A 96 -4.78 -22.11 18.91
C CYS A 96 -5.59 -23.10 18.03
N LYS A 97 -5.33 -23.16 16.71
CA LYS A 97 -5.55 -24.41 15.92
C LYS A 97 -4.85 -25.61 16.57
N THR A 98 -3.96 -25.32 17.50
CA THR A 98 -3.38 -26.15 18.55
C THR A 98 -4.35 -26.66 19.63
N VAL A 99 -5.67 -26.47 19.55
CA VAL A 99 -6.61 -27.26 20.37
C VAL A 99 -6.39 -28.76 20.11
N GLY A 100 -6.15 -29.17 18.86
CA GLY A 100 -5.72 -30.54 18.54
C GLY A 100 -4.34 -30.92 19.13
N TYR A 101 -3.42 -29.97 19.27
CA TYR A 101 -2.12 -30.19 19.90
C TYR A 101 -2.22 -30.28 21.44
N LEU A 102 -3.11 -29.51 22.06
CA LEU A 102 -3.40 -29.57 23.49
C LEU A 102 -4.16 -30.85 23.84
N TYR A 103 -5.15 -31.27 23.02
CA TYR A 103 -5.78 -32.58 23.16
C TYR A 103 -4.78 -33.73 22.90
N GLY A 104 -3.86 -33.57 21.96
CA GLY A 104 -2.75 -34.51 21.75
C GLY A 104 -1.81 -34.62 22.95
N GLN A 105 -1.46 -33.49 23.59
CA GLN A 105 -0.70 -33.50 24.85
C GLN A 105 -1.50 -34.10 26.01
N LEU A 106 -2.81 -33.83 26.10
CA LEU A 106 -3.71 -34.40 27.11
C LEU A 106 -3.84 -35.92 26.96
N ALA A 107 -3.97 -36.42 25.73
CA ALA A 107 -4.00 -37.84 25.41
C ALA A 107 -2.68 -38.52 25.82
N LEU A 108 -1.53 -37.87 25.63
CA LEU A 108 -0.23 -38.37 26.08
C LEU A 108 -0.10 -38.43 27.61
N THR A 109 -0.64 -37.45 28.34
CA THR A 109 -0.70 -37.49 29.81
C THR A 109 -1.67 -38.55 30.33
N ASN A 110 -2.80 -38.77 29.65
CA ASN A 110 -3.77 -39.80 30.02
C ASN A 110 -3.27 -41.21 29.71
N ALA A 111 -2.53 -41.41 28.61
CA ALA A 111 -1.88 -42.69 28.29
C ALA A 111 -0.75 -43.04 29.28
N ALA A 112 -0.05 -42.03 29.80
CA ALA A 112 0.97 -42.22 30.84
C ALA A 112 0.40 -42.68 32.21
N ALA A 113 -0.93 -42.62 32.40
CA ALA A 113 -1.60 -43.16 33.58
C ALA A 113 -1.78 -44.70 33.52
N GLN A 114 -1.52 -45.35 32.38
CA GLN A 114 -1.52 -46.81 32.25
C GLN A 114 -0.10 -47.37 32.42
N PRO A 115 0.17 -48.21 33.44
CA PRO A 115 1.52 -48.66 33.79
C PRO A 115 2.18 -49.58 32.75
N SER A 116 1.42 -50.15 31.81
CA SER A 116 1.94 -50.98 30.71
C SER A 116 2.48 -50.17 29.52
N ALA A 117 2.14 -48.88 29.41
CA ALA A 117 2.54 -48.02 28.28
C ALA A 117 3.85 -47.23 28.53
N ALA A 118 4.44 -47.34 29.72
CA ALA A 118 5.61 -46.54 30.12
C ALA A 118 6.86 -46.75 29.22
N GLN A 119 6.99 -47.92 28.59
CA GLN A 119 8.10 -48.20 27.66
C GLN A 119 7.92 -47.60 26.26
N GLU A 120 6.68 -47.29 25.83
CA GLU A 120 6.42 -46.74 24.49
C GLU A 120 6.47 -45.20 24.43
N VAL A 121 6.23 -44.54 25.56
CA VAL A 121 6.24 -43.07 25.68
C VAL A 121 7.56 -42.42 25.19
N PRO A 122 8.76 -42.95 25.51
CA PRO A 122 10.02 -42.40 24.98
C PRO A 122 10.10 -42.46 23.45
N LYS A 123 9.62 -43.53 22.83
CA LYS A 123 9.60 -43.72 21.37
C LYS A 123 8.63 -42.75 20.71
N ILE A 124 7.42 -42.62 21.25
CA ILE A 124 6.42 -41.66 20.74
C ILE A 124 6.97 -40.22 20.85
N ARG A 125 7.66 -39.89 21.93
CA ARG A 125 8.30 -38.58 22.13
C ARG A 125 9.41 -38.32 21.12
N SER A 126 10.28 -39.29 20.86
CA SER A 126 11.39 -39.12 19.90
C SER A 126 10.86 -38.98 18.47
N GLU A 127 9.88 -39.79 18.06
CA GLU A 127 9.23 -39.70 16.75
C GLU A 127 8.48 -38.37 16.57
N THR A 128 7.77 -37.91 17.60
CA THR A 128 7.09 -36.61 17.57
C THR A 128 8.09 -35.46 17.45
N ARG A 129 9.22 -35.52 18.17
CA ARG A 129 10.29 -34.51 18.03
C ARG A 129 10.91 -34.52 16.63
N LYS A 130 11.07 -35.70 16.02
CA LYS A 130 11.59 -35.84 14.66
C LYS A 130 10.64 -35.18 13.65
N ARG A 131 9.35 -35.50 13.69
CA ARG A 131 8.33 -34.89 12.81
C ARG A 131 8.28 -33.37 12.96
N VAL A 132 8.26 -32.87 14.20
CA VAL A 132 8.26 -31.42 14.45
C VAL A 132 9.51 -30.75 13.87
N ARG A 133 10.68 -31.40 13.94
CA ARG A 133 11.90 -30.86 13.34
C ARG A 133 11.81 -30.81 11.81
N GLU A 134 11.34 -31.89 11.18
CA GLU A 134 11.15 -31.95 9.72
C GLU A 134 10.15 -30.89 9.23
N ASP A 135 9.05 -30.70 9.97
CA ASP A 135 8.06 -29.65 9.69
C ASP A 135 8.68 -28.25 9.85
N MET A 136 9.46 -28.02 10.91
CA MET A 136 10.16 -26.74 11.12
C MET A 136 11.17 -26.46 10.00
N ASP A 137 11.95 -27.45 9.59
CA ASP A 137 12.94 -27.30 8.50
C ASP A 137 12.23 -27.01 7.16
N SER A 138 11.08 -27.64 6.91
CA SER A 138 10.23 -27.35 5.75
C SER A 138 9.70 -25.91 5.77
N VAL A 139 9.23 -25.44 6.92
CA VAL A 139 8.78 -24.04 7.10
C VAL A 139 9.93 -23.07 6.88
N VAL A 140 11.11 -23.32 7.46
CA VAL A 140 12.29 -22.47 7.28
C VAL A 140 12.66 -22.38 5.79
N SER A 141 12.76 -23.51 5.09
CA SER A 141 13.06 -23.55 3.66
C SER A 141 12.03 -22.77 2.81
N SER A 142 10.74 -22.94 3.11
CA SER A 142 9.66 -22.19 2.46
C SER A 142 9.76 -20.67 2.71
N THR A 143 10.07 -20.26 3.94
CA THR A 143 10.25 -18.83 4.29
C THR A 143 11.48 -18.22 3.63
N GLU A 144 12.57 -18.96 3.50
CA GLU A 144 13.76 -18.50 2.77
C GLU A 144 13.47 -18.28 1.28
N GLU A 145 12.73 -19.21 0.65
CA GLU A 145 12.33 -19.08 -0.75
C GLU A 145 11.39 -17.90 -0.98
N MET A 146 10.41 -17.70 -0.10
CA MET A 146 9.56 -16.49 -0.12
C MET A 146 10.39 -15.22 0.06
N SER A 147 11.34 -15.21 0.98
CA SER A 147 12.24 -14.08 1.22
C SER A 147 13.08 -13.75 -0.02
N LYS A 148 13.57 -14.76 -0.76
CA LYS A 148 14.27 -14.57 -2.05
C LYS A 148 13.34 -13.95 -3.10
N LYS A 149 12.09 -14.41 -3.19
CA LYS A 149 11.09 -13.84 -4.13
C LYS A 149 10.75 -12.38 -3.80
N ILE A 150 10.56 -12.05 -2.52
CA ILE A 150 10.31 -10.68 -2.06
C ILE A 150 11.50 -9.77 -2.43
N ARG A 151 12.74 -10.19 -2.17
CA ARG A 151 13.93 -9.41 -2.56
C ARG A 151 14.00 -9.17 -4.08
N LYS A 152 13.66 -10.17 -4.90
CA LYS A 152 13.61 -10.02 -6.36
C LYS A 152 12.53 -9.02 -6.80
N LEU A 153 11.36 -9.04 -6.16
CA LEU A 153 10.28 -8.08 -6.44
C LEU A 153 10.69 -6.66 -6.08
N ILE A 154 11.26 -6.45 -4.89
CA ILE A 154 11.76 -5.13 -4.45
C ILE A 154 12.79 -4.59 -5.45
N LYS A 155 13.73 -5.44 -5.90
CA LYS A 155 14.73 -5.02 -6.88
C LYS A 155 14.09 -4.54 -8.19
N ARG A 156 13.12 -5.29 -8.74
CA ARG A 156 12.39 -4.90 -9.95
C ARG A 156 11.57 -3.62 -9.76
N THR A 157 10.94 -3.45 -8.60
CA THR A 157 10.18 -2.23 -8.29
C THR A 157 11.10 -1.01 -8.24
N ASN A 158 12.29 -1.13 -7.65
CA ASN A 158 13.27 -0.05 -7.64
C ASN A 158 13.77 0.27 -9.06
N GLU A 159 14.06 -0.75 -9.88
CA GLU A 159 14.46 -0.55 -11.29
C GLU A 159 13.40 0.23 -12.08
N VAL A 160 12.11 -0.11 -11.93
CA VAL A 160 11.01 0.62 -12.57
C VAL A 160 10.88 2.05 -12.03
N HIS A 161 11.11 2.25 -10.73
CA HIS A 161 11.04 3.57 -10.11
C HIS A 161 12.13 4.51 -10.63
N GLU A 162 13.38 4.04 -10.74
CA GLU A 162 14.49 4.82 -11.31
C GLU A 162 14.21 5.22 -12.76
N ILE A 163 13.73 4.29 -13.60
CA ILE A 163 13.35 4.59 -14.98
C ILE A 163 12.26 5.67 -15.04
N ALA A 164 11.24 5.58 -14.18
CA ALA A 164 10.17 6.58 -14.13
C ALA A 164 10.68 7.97 -13.67
N LEU A 165 11.65 8.02 -12.76
CA LEU A 165 12.29 9.26 -12.34
C LEU A 165 13.10 9.89 -13.49
N ASP A 166 13.85 9.09 -14.24
CA ASP A 166 14.60 9.55 -15.41
C ASP A 166 13.66 10.08 -16.51
N GLU A 167 12.57 9.36 -16.80
CA GLU A 167 11.53 9.79 -17.75
C GLU A 167 10.85 11.09 -17.30
N SER A 168 10.55 11.24 -16.01
CA SER A 168 9.96 12.47 -15.47
C SER A 168 10.94 13.65 -15.53
N SER A 169 12.21 13.43 -15.22
CA SER A 169 13.27 14.43 -15.29
C SER A 169 13.52 14.91 -16.73
N THR A 170 13.57 13.98 -17.69
CA THR A 170 13.74 14.29 -19.11
C THR A 170 12.53 15.03 -19.68
N ALA A 171 11.30 14.62 -19.35
CA ALA A 171 10.09 15.34 -19.75
C ALA A 171 10.04 16.77 -19.19
N THR A 172 10.44 16.94 -17.92
CA THR A 172 10.51 18.26 -17.28
C THR A 172 11.55 19.15 -17.94
N SER A 173 12.72 18.59 -18.26
CA SER A 173 13.80 19.31 -18.93
C SER A 173 13.40 19.74 -20.34
N GLN A 174 12.74 18.85 -21.11
CA GLN A 174 12.23 19.18 -22.44
C GLN A 174 11.19 20.30 -22.39
N ALA A 175 10.23 20.22 -21.48
CA ALA A 175 9.22 21.27 -21.30
C ALA A 175 9.83 22.63 -20.89
N MET A 176 10.97 22.62 -20.19
CA MET A 176 11.72 23.84 -19.88
C MET A 176 12.40 24.41 -21.13
N MET A 177 13.02 23.57 -21.96
CA MET A 177 13.63 23.99 -23.22
C MET A 177 12.60 24.57 -24.19
N ASP A 178 11.45 23.91 -24.35
CA ASP A 178 10.36 24.39 -25.23
C ASP A 178 9.84 25.77 -24.78
N LYS A 179 9.80 26.04 -23.46
CA LYS A 179 9.44 27.36 -22.91
C LYS A 179 10.49 28.43 -23.21
N VAL A 180 11.78 28.08 -23.17
CA VAL A 180 12.86 29.01 -23.50
C VAL A 180 12.80 29.36 -24.99
N GLU A 181 12.66 28.37 -25.86
CA GLU A 181 12.54 28.59 -27.31
C GLU A 181 11.31 29.44 -27.67
N SER A 182 10.15 29.16 -27.04
CA SER A 182 8.95 29.98 -27.22
C SER A 182 9.15 31.43 -26.76
N LYS A 183 9.91 31.66 -25.69
CA LYS A 183 10.22 33.00 -25.20
C LYS A 183 11.15 33.76 -26.16
N GLU A 184 12.22 33.11 -26.64
CA GLU A 184 13.13 33.69 -27.63
C GLU A 184 12.40 34.04 -28.93
N GLN A 185 11.48 33.17 -29.38
CA GLN A 185 10.64 33.43 -30.55
C GLN A 185 9.71 34.64 -30.31
N GLY A 186 9.15 34.78 -29.11
CA GLY A 186 8.34 35.93 -28.71
C GLY A 186 9.13 37.24 -28.72
N GLU A 187 10.34 37.24 -28.16
CA GLU A 187 11.25 38.40 -28.13
C GLU A 187 11.68 38.80 -29.55
N TRP A 188 11.98 37.82 -30.42
CA TRP A 188 12.28 38.07 -31.83
C TRP A 188 11.09 38.71 -32.58
N LEU A 189 9.87 38.19 -32.38
CA LEU A 189 8.67 38.77 -32.98
C LEU A 189 8.39 40.19 -32.48
N ALA A 190 8.59 40.44 -31.18
CA ALA A 190 8.44 41.76 -30.58
C ALA A 190 9.44 42.77 -31.17
N SER A 191 10.72 42.40 -31.25
CA SER A 191 11.76 43.23 -31.88
C SER A 191 11.45 43.55 -33.34
N LYS A 192 10.96 42.57 -34.11
CA LYS A 192 10.53 42.77 -35.50
C LYS A 192 9.31 43.68 -35.63
N ALA A 193 8.39 43.63 -34.65
CA ALA A 193 7.25 44.52 -34.60
C ALA A 193 7.66 45.98 -34.28
N GLU A 194 8.61 46.16 -33.35
CA GLU A 194 9.20 47.47 -33.04
C GLU A 194 9.92 48.08 -34.25
N GLU A 195 10.72 47.29 -34.98
CA GLU A 195 11.38 47.73 -36.21
C GLU A 195 10.35 48.22 -37.24
N LYS A 196 9.28 47.46 -37.46
CA LYS A 196 8.21 47.85 -38.38
C LYS A 196 7.48 49.12 -37.90
N SER A 197 7.19 49.23 -36.60
CA SER A 197 6.58 50.42 -36.01
C SER A 197 7.44 51.66 -36.24
N TRP A 198 8.76 51.53 -36.05
CA TRP A 198 9.70 52.61 -36.32
C TRP A 198 9.70 53.01 -37.80
N ARG A 199 9.71 52.04 -38.73
CA ARG A 199 9.62 52.33 -40.18
C ARG A 199 8.33 53.08 -40.55
N VAL A 200 7.20 52.70 -39.96
CA VAL A 200 5.92 53.41 -40.20
C VAL A 200 6.00 54.85 -39.69
N LYS A 201 6.55 55.08 -38.49
CA LYS A 201 6.75 56.45 -37.96
C LYS A 201 7.63 57.30 -38.88
N VAL A 202 8.70 56.73 -39.42
CA VAL A 202 9.57 57.44 -40.39
C VAL A 202 8.79 57.83 -41.65
N LEU A 203 7.99 56.92 -42.19
CA LEU A 203 7.15 57.20 -43.36
C LEU A 203 6.07 58.25 -43.07
N GLU A 204 5.47 58.22 -41.88
CA GLU A 204 4.51 59.25 -41.44
C GLU A 204 5.16 60.64 -41.39
N GLU A 205 6.37 60.76 -40.84
CA GLU A 205 7.09 62.05 -40.80
C GLU A 205 7.48 62.52 -42.21
N GLN A 206 7.90 61.61 -43.10
CA GLN A 206 8.16 61.93 -44.51
C GLN A 206 6.88 62.41 -45.23
N PHE A 207 5.75 61.78 -44.97
CA PHE A 207 4.47 62.19 -45.54
C PHE A 207 4.05 63.58 -45.05
N LYS A 208 4.17 63.86 -43.75
CA LYS A 208 3.92 65.20 -43.17
C LYS A 208 4.80 66.27 -43.81
N GLU A 209 6.08 65.97 -44.02
CA GLU A 209 7.02 66.87 -44.72
C GLU A 209 6.57 67.16 -46.16
N HIS A 210 6.17 66.13 -46.90
CA HIS A 210 5.64 66.29 -48.26
C HIS A 210 4.37 67.13 -48.31
N CYS A 211 3.43 66.92 -47.37
CA CYS A 211 2.24 67.75 -47.26
C CYS A 211 2.58 69.22 -46.96
N ARG A 212 3.56 69.47 -46.10
CA ARG A 212 4.02 70.84 -45.79
C ARG A 212 4.55 71.55 -47.04
N LYS A 213 5.47 70.90 -47.76
CA LYS A 213 6.03 71.43 -49.02
C LYS A 213 4.97 71.69 -50.08
N MET A 214 3.98 70.79 -50.19
CA MET A 214 2.88 70.96 -51.13
C MET A 214 2.03 72.19 -50.77
N ASN A 215 1.75 72.41 -49.48
CA ASN A 215 1.04 73.59 -49.02
C ASN A 215 1.84 74.88 -49.27
N GLU A 216 3.16 74.87 -49.02
CA GLU A 216 4.05 76.01 -49.34
C GLU A 216 3.97 76.38 -50.84
N ILE A 217 4.01 75.39 -51.73
CA ILE A 217 3.86 75.62 -53.19
C ILE A 217 2.47 76.20 -53.51
N LEU A 218 1.41 75.68 -52.89
CA LEU A 218 0.05 76.19 -53.11
C LEU A 218 -0.11 77.64 -52.65
N ASP A 219 0.50 77.99 -51.52
CA ASP A 219 0.51 79.36 -50.98
C ASP A 219 1.30 80.30 -51.92
N GLU A 220 2.49 79.89 -52.37
CA GLU A 220 3.28 80.63 -53.37
C GLU A 220 2.51 80.84 -54.68
N MET A 221 1.78 79.82 -55.15
CA MET A 221 0.93 79.94 -56.34
C MET A 221 -0.22 80.92 -56.12
N ALA A 222 -0.84 80.92 -54.94
CA ALA A 222 -1.92 81.84 -54.60
C ALA A 222 -1.45 83.30 -54.56
N GLU A 223 -0.27 83.56 -53.99
CA GLU A 223 0.33 84.91 -53.94
C GLU A 223 0.72 85.41 -55.34
N ASN A 224 1.32 84.56 -56.18
CA ASN A 224 1.74 84.92 -57.54
C ASN A 224 0.58 85.05 -58.54
N SER A 225 -0.56 84.39 -58.29
CA SER A 225 -1.74 84.45 -59.18
C SER A 225 -2.44 85.81 -59.20
N LEU A 226 -2.06 86.74 -58.32
CA LEU A 226 -2.54 88.14 -58.35
C LEU A 226 -1.81 89.00 -59.40
N ALA A 227 -0.79 88.47 -60.07
CA ALA A 227 -0.10 89.12 -61.20
C ALA A 227 -0.65 88.72 -62.57
N ILE A 228 -1.93 88.35 -62.68
CA ILE A 228 -2.58 88.26 -63.99
C ILE A 228 -2.67 89.70 -64.54
N PRO A 229 -2.00 90.03 -65.65
CA PRO A 229 -2.14 91.34 -66.26
C PRO A 229 -3.62 91.52 -66.59
N ARG A 230 -4.27 92.50 -65.96
CA ARG A 230 -5.59 92.96 -66.40
C ARG A 230 -5.38 93.55 -67.79
N ILE A 231 -5.55 92.72 -68.82
CA ILE A 231 -5.75 93.18 -70.18
C ILE A 231 -7.11 93.85 -70.15
N LEU A 232 -7.13 95.15 -69.86
CA LEU A 232 -8.32 95.98 -70.00
C LEU A 232 -8.68 95.98 -71.50
N PRO A 233 -9.89 95.54 -71.88
CA PRO A 233 -10.35 95.74 -73.24
C PRO A 233 -10.53 97.25 -73.46
N ASN A 234 -9.73 97.82 -74.36
CA ASN A 234 -9.97 99.17 -74.88
C ASN A 234 -11.35 99.20 -75.53
N VAL A 235 -12.24 100.02 -74.99
CA VAL A 235 -13.44 100.55 -75.66
C VAL A 235 -13.17 102.03 -75.95
#